data_AF-A0A8T5JE92-F1
#
_entry.id   AF-A0A8T5JE92-F1
#
_cell.length_a   1.000
_cell.length_b   1.000
_cell.length_c   1.000
_cell.angle_alpha   90.00
_cell.angle_beta   90.00
_cell.angle_gamma   90.00
#
_symmetry.space_group_name_H-M   'P 1'
#
loop_
_entity.id
_entity.type
_entity.pdbx_description
1 polymer ?
#
loop_
_entity_poly.entity_id
_entity_poly.type
_entity_poly.pdbx_seq_one_letter_code
_entity_poly.pdbx_strand_id
1 'polypeptide(L)' 'PKTVLLLFASGKLVCTGAKSEEMVYESIVKIHGVLEDYDLLFKDE' A
#
# COMPACT_ATOMS: atom_id res chain seq x y z
N PRO A 1 -2.99 0.99 -11.30
CA PRO A 1 -3.47 2.39 -11.23
C PRO A 1 -2.25 3.34 -11.19
N LYS A 2 -2.35 4.55 -11.76
CA LYS A 2 -1.34 5.60 -11.57
C LYS A 2 -1.66 6.36 -10.30
N THR A 3 -1.10 5.90 -9.18
CA THR A 3 -1.32 6.44 -7.83
C THR A 3 0.02 6.68 -7.14
N VAL A 4 0.01 7.55 -6.13
CA VAL A 4 1.18 7.81 -5.28
C VAL A 4 0.83 7.43 -3.85
N LEU A 5 1.72 6.67 -3.22
CA LEU A 5 1.60 6.20 -1.84
C LEU A 5 2.66 6.87 -0.96
N LEU A 6 2.24 7.41 0.18
CA LEU A 6 3.11 7.82 1.27
C LEU A 6 2.93 6.84 2.43
N LEU A 7 3.98 6.07 2.74
CA LEU A 7 3.98 5.04 3.78
C LEU A 7 4.70 5.57 5.04
N PHE A 8 4.16 5.27 6.21
CA PHE A 8 4.76 5.61 7.49
C PHE A 8 5.23 4.33 8.21
N ALA A 9 6.30 4.42 9.00
CA ALA A 9 6.82 3.30 9.79
C ALA A 9 5.80 2.71 10.79
N SER A 10 4.72 3.45 11.09
CA SER A 10 3.59 2.97 11.91
C SER A 10 2.62 2.03 11.17
N GLY A 11 2.86 1.73 9.90
CA GLY A 11 1.93 0.96 9.05
C GLY A 11 0.78 1.79 8.46
N LYS A 12 0.63 3.05 8.86
CA LYS A 12 -0.33 3.98 8.24
C LYS A 12 0.14 4.36 6.84
N LEU A 13 -0.81 4.64 5.95
CA LEU A 13 -0.54 5.07 4.58
C LEU A 13 -1.49 6.16 4.12
N VAL A 14 -1.03 6.97 3.15
CA VAL A 14 -1.84 7.90 2.38
C VAL A 14 -1.76 7.52 0.90
N CYS A 15 -2.91 7.31 0.27
CA CYS A 15 -3.02 7.01 -1.16
C CYS A 15 -3.66 8.19 -1.89
N THR A 16 -3.00 8.71 -2.93
CA THR A 16 -3.51 9.84 -3.73
C THR A 16 -3.46 9.55 -5.23
N GLY A 17 -4.26 10.29 -6.00
CA GLY A 17 -4.33 10.19 -7.47
C GLY A 17 -5.31 9.13 -8.00
N ALA A 18 -6.03 8.42 -7.12
CA ALA A 18 -7.09 7.49 -7.51
C ALA A 18 -8.36 8.24 -7.95
N LYS A 19 -9.09 7.69 -8.92
CA LYS A 19 -10.37 8.24 -9.43
C LYS A 19 -11.60 7.46 -8.96
N SER A 20 -11.39 6.33 -8.32
CA SER A 20 -12.42 5.49 -7.71
C SER A 20 -11.84 4.83 -6.47
N GLU A 21 -12.72 4.38 -5.58
CA GLU A 21 -12.34 3.63 -4.39
C GLU A 21 -11.67 2.29 -4.75
N GLU A 22 -12.18 1.60 -5.78
CA GLU A 22 -11.58 0.37 -6.33
C GLU A 22 -10.10 0.55 -6.68
N MET A 23 -9.72 1.67 -7.32
CA MET A 23 -8.31 1.95 -7.62
C MET A 23 -7.45 2.13 -6.36
N VAL A 24 -8.04 2.60 -5.25
CA VAL A 24 -7.32 2.70 -3.97
C VAL A 24 -7.02 1.29 -3.47
N TYR A 25 -8.01 0.41 -3.44
CA TYR A 25 -7.84 -0.99 -3.05
C TYR A 25 -6.81 -1.72 -3.92
N GLU A 26 -6.88 -1.57 -5.24
CA GLU A 26 -5.87 -2.13 -6.15
C GLU A 26 -4.46 -1.62 -5.85
N SER A 27 -4.31 -0.34 -5.47
CA SER A 27 -3.00 0.23 -5.15
C SER A 27 -2.44 -0.34 -3.84
N ILE A 28 -3.32 -0.54 -2.84
CA ILE A 28 -2.96 -1.12 -1.55
C ILE A 28 -2.55 -2.59 -1.73
N VAL A 29 -3.29 -3.38 -2.51
CA VAL A 29 -2.94 -4.78 -2.80
C VAL A 29 -1.57 -4.88 -3.48
N LYS A 30 -1.28 -3.98 -4.44
CA LYS A 30 0.02 -3.96 -5.12
C LYS A 30 1.18 -3.66 -4.17
N ILE A 31 1.05 -2.65 -3.31
CA ILE A 31 2.13 -2.32 -2.37
C ILE A 31 2.27 -3.40 -1.30
N HIS A 32 1.19 -4.03 -0.86
CA HIS A 32 1.26 -5.15 0.07
C HIS A 32 2.07 -6.31 -0.51
N GLY A 33 1.81 -6.70 -1.76
CA GLY A 33 2.59 -7.74 -2.44
C GLY A 33 4.08 -7.39 -2.55
N VAL A 34 4.40 -6.15 -2.91
CA VAL A 34 5.80 -5.68 -2.95
C VAL A 34 6.45 -5.78 -1.56
N LEU A 35 5.79 -5.29 -0.50
CA LEU A 35 6.37 -5.33 0.84
C LEU A 35 6.56 -6.77 1.35
N GLU A 36 5.67 -7.69 0.98
CA GLU A 36 5.80 -9.12 1.29
C GLU A 36 6.95 -9.77 0.52
N ASP A 37 7.10 -9.48 -0.77
CA ASP A 37 8.20 -10.01 -1.61
C ASP A 37 9.59 -9.60 -1.09
N TYR A 38 9.70 -8.43 -0.45
CA TYR A 38 10.94 -7.93 0.15
C TYR A 38 11.09 -8.26 1.64
N ASP A 39 10.17 -9.03 2.23
CA ASP A 39 10.17 -9.38 3.66
C ASP A 39 10.21 -8.12 4.58
N LEU A 40 9.45 -7.09 4.21
CA LEU A 40 9.38 -5.80 4.91
C LEU A 40 8.13 -5.66 5.80
N LEU A 41 7.32 -6.71 5.91
CA LEU A 41 6.13 -6.75 6.75
C LEU A 41 6.45 -7.45 8.07
N PHE A 42 6.40 -6.69 9.17
CA PHE A 42 6.41 -7.27 10.51
C PHE A 42 5.03 -7.84 10.82
N LYS A 43 4.97 -9.13 11.17
CA LYS A 43 3.77 -9.80 11.65
C LYS A 43 3.99 -10.04 13.15
N ASP A 44 3.25 -9.33 14.00
CA ASP A 44 3.21 -9.66 15.43
C ASP A 44 2.49 -11.02 15.57
N GLU A 45 3.17 -12.01 16.18
CA GLU A 45 2.58 -13.33 16.50
C GLU A 45 1.41 -13.24 17.48
#